data_AF-A0AAV9WUG7-F1
#
_entry.id   AF-A0AAV9WUG7-F1
#
_cell.length_a   1.000
_cell.length_b   1.000
_cell.length_c   1.000
_cell.angle_alpha   90.00
_cell.angle_beta   90.00
_cell.angle_gamma   90.00
#
_symmetry.space_group_name_H-M   'P 1'
#
loop_
_entity.id
_entity.type
_entity.pdbx_description
1 polymer ?
#
loop_
_entity_poly.entity_id
_entity_poly.type
_entity_poly.pdbx_seq_one_letter_code
_entity_poly.pdbx_strand_id
1 'polypeptide(L)'
;MAISSSKDQISLVFFDRLGVRLDFEAGRPVSQCIWEVIPENQLLRVIRKVASGEISTDDWELEVSDSDYEKIELTYDETLLLMHLACMRPEMLDYIIEILGRRTPTLTTKNQLILAAIDLIPFKFGSRLLYLSEDIGWPPRENTLYVLKRLLGFGADPSQTNLWRTVIWNAVDLKYNDLDGDQLVQTFEILLSAGADAEITFTHSFMKTVMPPKAHSNLDIRIVYATKPLDLAFWAEKVTIFCILLQKAKDLESFIWKIISYSSESVVVLPEFILAVRARDANRVKELWNHRFQYLGQDTFLLSRQNRFDTAKEILLRYKAKSEIIGLVEGVTSAITANGHSTNDADEMRVRGLELLISLVTEGVCFLDIPEFREADCIGGYNWSLRTAAEKGNTELLKILLDIGFGISQDSSIYLEWQRIGVNPVPHAARYSLGCLKILIERGFSIRRPAPNEYKSSVTALEVALESGNLKILSYVLREGANIHAPCDQYSTAIEYAIKLGRIDALALLLEIDGTSHGIALALVSKSVGVSKYIKDYVHNWRKVPDLPIYDTTLQFIDDEIL
;
A
#
# COMPACT_ATOMS: atom_id res chain seq x y z
N MET A 1 0.03 59.27 56.56
CA MET A 1 1.50 59.15 56.52
C MET A 1 1.83 57.76 57.03
N ALA A 2 2.39 56.81 56.32
CA ALA A 2 2.84 56.73 54.94
C ALA A 2 2.61 55.27 54.50
N ILE A 3 2.38 55.09 53.21
CA ILE A 3 2.23 53.82 52.52
C ILE A 3 3.55 53.05 52.61
N SER A 4 3.55 51.87 53.23
CA SER A 4 4.58 50.84 53.01
C SER A 4 3.95 49.47 53.28
N SER A 5 3.91 48.50 52.38
CA SER A 5 3.95 48.44 50.92
C SER A 5 3.45 47.02 50.62
N SER A 6 2.50 46.90 49.71
CA SER A 6 1.75 45.74 49.17
C SER A 6 2.34 44.32 49.07
N LYS A 7 3.55 44.01 49.58
CA LYS A 7 4.12 42.65 49.56
C LYS A 7 3.78 41.82 50.79
N ASP A 8 3.67 42.44 51.97
CA ASP A 8 3.46 41.72 53.24
C ASP A 8 2.04 41.11 53.35
N GLN A 9 1.04 41.79 52.78
CA GLN A 9 -0.33 41.26 52.73
C GLN A 9 -0.47 40.08 51.76
N ILE A 10 0.29 40.01 50.67
CA ILE A 10 0.13 38.93 49.66
C ILE A 10 0.65 37.60 50.21
N SER A 11 1.77 37.63 50.93
CA SER A 11 2.37 36.45 51.59
C SER A 11 1.49 35.88 52.70
N LEU A 12 0.79 36.73 53.45
CA LEU A 12 -0.17 36.33 54.48
C LEU A 12 -1.51 35.88 53.88
N VAL A 13 -2.01 36.55 52.82
CA VAL A 13 -3.23 36.16 52.09
C VAL A 13 -3.10 34.77 51.43
N PHE A 14 -1.88 34.36 51.07
CA PHE A 14 -1.57 33.04 50.53
C PHE A 14 -1.90 31.90 51.51
N PHE A 15 -1.46 32.02 52.76
CA PHE A 15 -1.74 31.03 53.80
C PHE A 15 -3.16 31.20 54.37
N ASP A 16 -3.70 32.42 54.40
CA ASP A 16 -5.10 32.69 54.79
C ASP A 16 -6.12 32.06 53.81
N ARG A 17 -5.82 32.03 52.51
CA ARG A 17 -6.62 31.32 51.49
C ARG A 17 -6.45 29.79 51.50
N LEU A 18 -5.36 29.29 52.08
CA LEU A 18 -5.09 27.87 52.31
C LEU A 18 -5.49 27.40 53.72
N GLY A 19 -5.96 28.30 54.60
CA GLY A 19 -6.35 27.99 55.98
C GLY A 19 -5.19 27.76 56.95
N VAL A 20 -3.98 28.23 56.64
CA VAL A 20 -2.76 27.97 57.41
C VAL A 20 -2.30 29.24 58.14
N ARG A 21 -1.90 29.14 59.41
CA ARG A 21 -1.17 30.18 60.12
C ARG A 21 0.30 29.79 60.23
N LEU A 22 1.20 30.65 59.80
CA LEU A 22 2.65 30.47 59.98
C LEU A 22 3.14 31.42 61.08
N ASP A 23 3.73 30.86 62.14
CA ASP A 23 4.49 31.62 63.12
C ASP A 23 5.95 31.73 62.64
N PHE A 24 6.36 32.94 62.25
CA PHE A 24 7.76 33.23 61.96
C PHE A 24 8.47 33.70 63.22
N GLU A 25 9.55 33.03 63.63
CA GLU A 25 10.48 33.58 64.61
C GLU A 25 11.10 34.87 64.05
N ALA A 26 10.92 35.96 64.81
CA ALA A 26 11.32 37.30 64.45
C ALA A 26 12.85 37.40 64.25
N GLY A 27 13.32 37.50 63.00
CA GLY A 27 14.75 37.76 62.77
C GLY A 27 15.30 37.74 61.34
N ARG A 28 14.57 37.31 60.31
CA ARG A 28 15.09 37.29 58.91
C ARG A 28 14.49 38.40 58.04
N PRO A 29 15.28 39.02 57.14
CA PRO A 29 14.85 40.18 56.36
C PRO A 29 13.67 39.83 55.43
N VAL A 30 12.61 40.63 55.56
CA VAL A 30 11.25 40.47 55.00
C VAL A 30 11.18 40.71 53.47
N SER A 31 12.32 40.74 52.77
CA SER A 31 12.39 40.93 51.32
C SER A 31 12.39 39.63 50.51
N GLN A 32 12.50 38.47 51.17
CA GLN A 32 12.54 37.16 50.53
C GLN A 32 11.13 36.56 50.45
N CYS A 33 10.75 36.08 49.27
CA CYS A 33 9.53 35.29 49.12
C CYS A 33 9.66 34.05 50.02
N ILE A 34 8.59 33.62 50.72
CA ILE A 34 8.62 32.44 51.60
C ILE A 34 9.21 31.20 50.89
N TRP A 35 8.99 31.09 49.58
CA TRP A 35 9.55 30.07 48.68
C TRP A 35 11.05 30.13 48.41
N GLU A 36 11.72 31.22 48.77
CA GLU A 36 13.19 31.34 48.73
C GLU A 36 13.85 30.74 49.98
N VAL A 37 13.05 30.35 50.98
CA VAL A 37 13.51 29.91 52.31
C VAL A 37 13.10 28.46 52.62
N ILE A 38 12.14 27.87 51.89
CA ILE A 38 11.65 26.50 52.11
C ILE A 38 12.56 25.49 51.40
N PRO A 39 13.17 24.51 52.11
CA PRO A 39 13.93 23.41 51.50
C PRO A 39 13.05 22.55 50.56
N GLU A 40 13.64 22.01 49.49
CA GLU A 40 12.96 21.20 48.45
C GLU A 40 12.08 20.07 49.03
N ASN A 41 12.55 19.42 50.09
CA ASN A 41 11.84 18.34 50.79
C ASN A 41 10.57 18.82 51.52
N GLN A 42 10.57 20.06 52.02
CA GLN A 42 9.44 20.70 52.68
C GLN A 42 8.40 21.19 51.65
N LEU A 43 8.86 21.66 50.49
CA LEU A 43 7.99 21.99 49.35
C LEU A 43 7.19 20.75 48.92
N LEU A 44 7.84 19.59 48.84
CA LEU A 44 7.18 18.31 48.52
C LEU A 44 6.08 17.94 49.54
N ARG A 45 6.30 18.17 50.84
CA ARG A 45 5.28 17.94 51.90
C ARG A 45 4.09 18.87 51.75
N VAL A 46 4.32 20.15 51.46
CA VAL A 46 3.24 21.12 51.20
C VAL A 46 2.42 20.69 49.98
N ILE A 47 3.07 20.26 48.90
CA ILE A 47 2.39 19.78 47.69
C ILE A 47 1.55 18.54 47.99
N ARG A 48 2.08 17.57 48.74
CA ARG A 48 1.34 16.35 49.14
C ARG A 48 0.08 16.67 49.96
N LYS A 49 0.17 17.57 50.96
CA LYS A 49 -0.98 17.99 51.77
C LYS A 49 -2.03 18.74 50.93
N VAL A 50 -1.59 19.60 50.01
CA VAL A 50 -2.50 20.30 49.09
C VAL A 50 -3.16 19.32 48.10
N ALA A 51 -2.44 18.28 47.68
CA ALA A 51 -2.93 17.23 46.79
C ALA A 51 -3.92 16.25 47.45
N SER A 52 -3.73 15.90 48.73
CA SER A 52 -4.62 15.00 49.47
C SER A 52 -5.95 15.64 49.87
N GLY A 53 -6.05 16.97 49.86
CA GLY A 53 -7.26 17.70 50.26
C GLY A 53 -7.50 17.75 51.77
N GLU A 54 -6.57 17.23 52.58
CA GLU A 54 -6.58 17.29 54.04
C GLU A 54 -6.08 18.67 54.50
N ILE A 55 -6.97 19.67 54.48
CA ILE A 55 -6.70 20.97 55.11
C ILE A 55 -7.31 20.93 56.52
N SER A 56 -6.64 20.22 57.42
CA SER A 56 -6.82 20.38 58.87
C SER A 56 -5.95 21.56 59.33
N THR A 57 -6.53 22.49 60.09
CA THR A 57 -5.82 23.66 60.65
C THR A 57 -4.81 23.28 61.74
N ASP A 58 -4.90 22.06 62.28
CA ASP A 58 -4.26 21.69 63.54
C ASP A 58 -2.94 20.93 63.35
N ASP A 59 -2.60 20.51 62.13
CA ASP A 59 -1.43 19.66 61.84
C ASP A 59 -0.27 20.40 61.14
N TRP A 60 -0.15 21.72 61.35
CA TRP A 60 0.91 22.54 60.75
C TRP A 60 2.10 22.81 61.69
N GLU A 61 2.20 22.11 62.82
CA GLU A 61 3.41 22.15 63.64
C GLU A 61 4.58 21.55 62.84
N LEU A 62 5.52 22.43 62.47
CA LEU A 62 6.79 22.08 61.86
C LEU A 62 7.69 21.41 62.92
N GLU A 63 7.35 20.19 63.31
CA GLU A 63 8.29 19.36 64.08
C GLU A 63 9.40 18.89 63.15
N VAL A 64 10.55 19.56 63.25
CA VAL A 64 11.80 19.17 62.61
C VAL A 64 12.41 18.04 63.44
N SER A 65 12.13 16.79 63.08
CA SER A 65 12.94 15.66 63.56
C SER A 65 14.08 15.40 62.56
N ASP A 66 15.32 15.56 63.02
CA ASP A 66 16.56 15.38 62.24
C ASP A 66 16.75 13.97 61.63
N SER A 67 15.87 13.01 61.90
CA SER A 67 15.94 11.63 61.41
C SER A 67 15.36 11.39 60.01
N ASP A 68 14.63 12.36 59.43
CA ASP A 68 14.05 12.24 58.07
C ASP A 68 15.00 12.69 56.94
N TYR A 69 16.24 13.07 57.28
CA TYR A 69 17.25 13.57 56.34
C TYR A 69 17.86 12.48 55.43
N GLU A 70 17.64 11.20 55.71
CA GLU A 70 18.24 10.12 54.94
C GLU A 70 17.27 9.51 53.92
N LYS A 71 17.57 9.78 52.64
CA LYS A 71 17.06 9.14 51.40
C LYS A 71 15.87 9.78 50.70
N ILE A 72 16.05 11.00 50.20
CA ILE A 72 15.47 11.39 48.90
C ILE A 72 16.50 12.27 48.17
N GLU A 73 17.49 11.66 47.52
CA GLU A 73 18.24 12.32 46.42
C GLU A 73 17.39 12.24 45.14
N LEU A 74 16.25 12.92 45.13
CA LEU A 74 15.53 13.22 43.89
C LEU A 74 15.67 14.72 43.69
N THR A 75 16.57 15.10 42.79
CA THR A 75 16.69 16.47 42.31
C THR A 75 15.47 16.77 41.46
N TYR A 76 14.42 17.30 42.06
CA TYR A 76 13.23 17.74 41.34
C TYR A 76 13.45 19.18 40.88
N ASP A 77 13.08 19.49 39.64
CA ASP A 77 13.07 20.89 39.22
C ASP A 77 11.95 21.63 39.98
N GLU A 78 12.31 22.47 40.95
CA GLU A 78 11.36 23.25 41.77
C GLU A 78 10.34 24.02 40.89
N THR A 79 10.77 24.44 39.70
CA THR A 79 9.97 25.13 38.68
C THR A 79 8.81 24.26 38.17
N LEU A 80 9.06 22.96 38.02
CA LEU A 80 8.09 21.95 37.58
C LEU A 80 7.07 21.66 38.70
N LEU A 81 7.53 21.60 39.95
CA LEU A 81 6.67 21.43 41.13
C LEU A 81 5.71 22.61 41.33
N LEU A 82 6.19 23.84 41.12
CA LEU A 82 5.33 25.04 41.14
C LEU A 82 4.26 25.01 40.06
N MET A 83 4.60 24.60 38.84
CA MET A 83 3.60 24.48 37.76
C MET A 83 2.62 23.33 38.01
N HIS A 84 3.06 22.25 38.66
CA HIS A 84 2.18 21.19 39.12
C HIS A 84 1.15 21.71 40.13
N LEU A 85 1.57 22.49 41.12
CA LEU A 85 0.68 23.17 42.07
C LEU A 85 -0.32 24.08 41.38
N ALA A 86 0.12 24.86 40.39
CA ALA A 86 -0.77 25.71 39.61
C ALA A 86 -1.87 24.90 38.91
N CYS A 87 -1.57 23.67 38.47
CA CYS A 87 -2.54 22.77 37.87
C CYS A 87 -3.42 22.06 38.92
N MET A 88 -2.96 21.87 40.16
CA MET A 88 -3.80 21.37 41.25
C MET A 88 -4.77 22.43 41.78
N ARG A 89 -4.33 23.69 41.80
CA ARG A 89 -5.09 24.88 42.27
C ARG A 89 -4.88 26.06 41.30
N PRO A 90 -5.70 26.16 40.24
CA PRO A 90 -5.56 27.20 39.21
C PRO A 90 -5.65 28.65 39.70
N GLU A 91 -6.20 28.87 40.89
CA GLU A 91 -6.27 30.16 41.56
C GLU A 91 -4.89 30.73 41.87
N MET A 92 -3.88 29.86 42.02
CA MET A 92 -2.50 30.23 42.36
C MET A 92 -1.65 30.62 41.14
N LEU A 93 -2.17 30.47 39.92
CA LEU A 93 -1.39 30.61 38.69
C LEU A 93 -0.68 31.96 38.58
N ASP A 94 -1.36 33.09 38.83
CA ASP A 94 -0.77 34.42 38.66
C ASP A 94 0.42 34.65 39.59
N TYR A 95 0.30 34.16 40.83
CA TYR A 95 1.34 34.24 41.84
C TYR A 95 2.53 33.33 41.50
N ILE A 96 2.25 32.13 41.00
CA ILE A 96 3.29 31.19 40.56
C ILE A 96 4.07 31.76 39.36
N ILE A 97 3.40 32.38 38.39
CA ILE A 97 4.07 33.08 37.29
C ILE A 97 4.97 34.20 37.81
N GLU A 98 4.55 34.96 38.82
CA GLU A 98 5.38 36.00 39.44
C GLU A 98 6.64 35.44 40.09
N ILE A 99 6.52 34.30 40.80
CA ILE A 99 7.67 33.60 41.40
C ILE A 99 8.63 33.10 40.32
N LEU A 100 8.11 32.48 39.27
CA LEU A 100 8.90 32.01 38.13
C LEU A 100 9.70 33.18 37.52
N GLY A 101 9.05 34.32 37.30
CA GLY A 101 9.70 35.52 36.75
C GLY A 101 10.84 36.06 37.61
N ARG A 102 10.76 35.94 38.94
CA ARG A 102 11.84 36.34 39.87
C ARG A 102 13.00 35.35 39.87
N ARG A 103 12.72 34.05 39.75
CA ARG A 103 13.71 32.96 39.84
C ARG A 103 14.48 32.71 38.54
N THR A 104 13.91 33.09 37.39
CA THR A 104 14.59 32.99 36.09
C THR A 104 14.90 34.39 35.52
N PRO A 105 15.85 35.14 36.10
CA PRO A 105 16.19 36.49 35.65
C PRO A 105 16.82 36.52 34.25
N THR A 106 17.20 35.36 33.71
CA THR A 106 17.68 35.18 32.33
C THR A 106 16.58 35.27 31.28
N LEU A 107 15.30 35.07 31.65
CA LEU A 107 14.15 35.26 30.76
C LEU A 107 13.74 36.73 30.78
N THR A 108 14.26 37.50 29.83
CA THR A 108 14.19 38.96 29.83
C THR A 108 12.82 39.52 29.41
N THR A 109 11.91 38.68 28.88
CA THR A 109 10.59 39.11 28.43
C THR A 109 9.47 38.27 29.05
N LYS A 110 8.33 38.92 29.36
CA LYS A 110 7.11 38.25 29.84
C LYS A 110 6.67 37.11 28.92
N ASN A 111 6.88 37.25 27.61
CA ASN A 111 6.55 36.21 26.63
C ASN A 111 7.40 34.93 26.82
N GLN A 112 8.72 35.06 26.98
CA GLN A 112 9.61 33.92 27.21
C GLN A 112 9.29 33.19 28.52
N LEU A 113 8.92 33.93 29.56
CA LEU A 113 8.47 33.35 30.82
C LEU A 113 7.18 32.51 30.65
N ILE A 114 6.21 33.02 29.90
CA ILE A 114 4.96 32.30 29.64
C ILE A 114 5.21 31.05 28.78
N LEU A 115 6.06 31.14 27.75
CA LEU A 115 6.45 29.97 26.94
C LEU A 115 7.12 28.89 27.79
N ALA A 116 8.02 29.28 28.70
CA ALA A 116 8.65 28.36 29.65
C ALA A 116 7.62 27.74 30.61
N ALA A 117 6.67 28.52 31.13
CA ALA A 117 5.60 28.03 31.99
C ALA A 117 4.69 27.03 31.27
N ILE A 118 4.38 27.25 29.99
CA ILE A 118 3.60 26.30 29.16
C ILE A 118 4.34 24.97 29.00
N ASP A 119 5.65 25.00 28.77
CA ASP A 119 6.48 23.79 28.61
C ASP A 119 6.62 22.97 29.91
N LEU A 120 6.30 23.57 31.05
CA LEU A 120 6.35 22.94 32.37
C LEU A 120 4.99 22.37 32.83
N ILE A 121 3.92 22.52 32.03
CA ILE A 121 2.61 21.98 32.39
C ILE A 121 2.68 20.43 32.41
N PRO A 122 2.23 19.77 33.50
CA PRO A 122 2.36 18.34 33.66
C PRO A 122 1.32 17.55 32.85
N PHE A 123 1.61 17.26 31.59
CA PHE A 123 0.80 16.37 30.75
C PHE A 123 1.27 14.92 30.80
N LYS A 124 0.32 13.97 30.77
CA LYS A 124 0.58 12.51 30.81
C LYS A 124 1.38 11.97 29.64
N PHE A 125 1.32 12.63 28.48
CA PHE A 125 2.02 12.23 27.25
C PHE A 125 3.42 12.85 27.10
N GLY A 126 3.93 13.55 28.13
CA GLY A 126 5.27 14.13 28.16
C GLY A 126 6.28 13.21 28.87
N SER A 127 7.37 12.84 28.19
CA SER A 127 8.40 11.91 28.69
C SER A 127 9.13 12.37 29.95
N ARG A 128 9.11 13.67 30.29
CA ARG A 128 9.81 14.23 31.46
C ARG A 128 9.10 14.00 32.80
N LEU A 129 7.84 13.59 32.82
CA LEU A 129 6.97 13.68 34.00
C LEU A 129 6.57 12.35 34.63
N LEU A 130 6.97 11.21 34.06
CA LEU A 130 6.70 9.88 34.61
C LEU A 130 7.18 9.76 36.08
N TYR A 131 8.32 10.36 36.42
CA TYR A 131 8.92 10.29 37.76
C TYR A 131 8.23 11.12 38.85
N LEU A 132 7.45 12.16 38.50
CA LEU A 132 6.75 13.00 39.49
C LEU A 132 5.40 12.43 39.92
N SER A 133 4.81 11.58 39.07
CA SER A 133 3.42 11.18 39.21
C SER A 133 3.17 9.98 40.12
N GLU A 134 4.19 9.14 40.36
CA GLU A 134 4.07 7.99 41.25
C GLU A 134 3.93 8.42 42.73
N ASP A 135 4.49 9.57 43.09
CA ASP A 135 4.56 10.05 44.49
C ASP A 135 3.57 11.17 44.85
N ILE A 136 3.09 11.97 43.88
CA ILE A 136 2.33 13.21 44.12
C ILE A 136 0.93 13.17 43.47
N GLY A 137 0.71 12.24 42.53
CA GLY A 137 -0.54 12.13 41.76
C GLY A 137 -0.58 13.09 40.56
N TRP A 138 -1.48 12.82 39.60
CA TRP A 138 -1.66 13.67 38.41
C TRP A 138 -2.68 14.78 38.67
N PRO A 139 -2.47 16.02 38.20
CA PRO A 139 -3.48 17.05 38.32
C PRO A 139 -4.76 16.72 37.54
N PRO A 140 -5.93 17.20 37.99
CA PRO A 140 -7.18 17.03 37.26
C PRO A 140 -7.06 17.58 35.84
N ARG A 141 -7.54 16.80 34.84
CA ARG A 141 -7.41 17.16 33.42
C ARG A 141 -7.98 18.56 33.12
N GLU A 142 -9.14 18.87 33.69
CA GLU A 142 -9.84 20.15 33.49
C GLU A 142 -8.99 21.33 33.96
N ASN A 143 -8.32 21.19 35.11
CA ASN A 143 -7.46 22.24 35.65
C ASN A 143 -6.22 22.46 34.79
N THR A 144 -5.57 21.38 34.33
CA THR A 144 -4.41 21.46 33.45
C THR A 144 -4.76 22.17 32.13
N LEU A 145 -5.91 21.85 31.54
CA LEU A 145 -6.39 22.51 30.31
C LEU A 145 -6.80 23.97 30.56
N TYR A 146 -7.38 24.27 31.73
CA TYR A 146 -7.72 25.63 32.13
C TYR A 146 -6.46 26.50 32.30
N VAL A 147 -5.43 26.00 32.98
CA VAL A 147 -4.14 26.69 33.15
C VAL A 147 -3.50 26.95 31.79
N LEU A 148 -3.49 25.95 30.90
CA LEU A 148 -3.00 26.13 29.53
C LEU A 148 -3.74 27.24 28.78
N LYS A 149 -5.08 27.23 28.78
CA LYS A 149 -5.90 28.28 28.12
C LYS A 149 -5.59 29.67 28.68
N ARG A 150 -5.43 29.78 30.01
CA ARG A 150 -5.12 31.03 30.68
C ARG A 150 -3.74 31.56 30.32
N LEU A 151 -2.75 30.68 30.25
CA LEU A 151 -1.39 31.02 29.83
C LEU A 151 -1.34 31.50 28.37
N LEU A 152 -2.04 30.80 27.47
CA LEU A 152 -2.16 31.19 26.06
C LEU A 152 -2.89 32.53 25.89
N GLY A 153 -3.82 32.85 26.79
CA GLY A 153 -4.51 34.15 26.86
C GLY A 153 -3.58 35.36 27.06
N PHE A 154 -2.33 35.16 27.48
CA PHE A 154 -1.32 36.22 27.53
C PHE A 154 -0.70 36.57 26.16
N GLY A 155 -1.11 35.89 25.07
CA GLY A 155 -0.69 36.19 23.70
C GLY A 155 0.65 35.58 23.30
N ALA A 156 1.10 34.55 24.02
CA ALA A 156 2.30 33.79 23.64
C ALA A 156 2.03 32.95 22.40
N ASP A 157 3.02 32.83 21.50
CA ASP A 157 2.94 31.99 20.30
C ASP A 157 3.21 30.52 20.68
N PRO A 158 2.18 29.65 20.71
CA PRO A 158 2.35 28.26 21.09
C PRO A 158 3.31 27.48 20.18
N SER A 159 3.54 27.92 18.94
CA SER A 159 4.43 27.24 17.99
C SER A 159 5.88 27.18 18.46
N GLN A 160 6.27 28.06 19.39
CA GLN A 160 7.61 28.14 19.94
C GLN A 160 7.83 27.15 21.09
N THR A 161 6.74 26.67 21.71
CA THR A 161 6.77 25.76 22.85
C THR A 161 7.25 24.36 22.46
N ASN A 162 7.97 23.69 23.35
CA ASN A 162 8.25 22.25 23.22
C ASN A 162 6.98 21.43 23.40
N LEU A 163 6.02 21.91 24.19
CA LEU A 163 4.70 21.32 24.32
C LEU A 163 4.05 21.12 22.95
N TRP A 164 4.03 22.15 22.09
CA TRP A 164 3.47 22.02 20.74
C TRP A 164 4.18 20.94 19.92
N ARG A 165 5.52 20.91 19.96
CA ARG A 165 6.32 19.90 19.22
C ARG A 165 5.98 18.48 19.67
N THR A 166 5.85 18.26 20.98
CA THR A 166 5.47 16.96 21.55
C THR A 166 4.02 16.60 21.21
N VAL A 167 3.10 17.54 21.36
CA VAL A 167 1.67 17.32 21.11
C VAL A 167 1.41 17.02 19.63
N ILE A 168 1.96 17.80 18.71
CA ILE A 168 1.77 17.56 17.26
C ILE A 168 2.40 16.25 16.80
N TRP A 169 3.55 15.86 17.35
CA TRP A 169 4.15 14.56 17.04
C TRP A 169 3.30 13.42 17.58
N ASN A 170 2.95 13.43 18.86
CA ASN A 170 2.13 12.38 19.47
C ASN A 170 0.72 12.29 18.85
N ALA A 171 0.23 13.38 18.27
CA ALA A 171 -1.01 13.43 17.52
C ALA A 171 -0.94 12.64 16.20
N VAL A 172 0.23 12.58 15.56
CA VAL A 172 0.44 11.93 14.25
C VAL A 172 1.31 10.68 14.30
N ASP A 173 1.87 10.32 15.46
CA ASP A 173 2.71 9.13 15.67
C ASP A 173 1.87 7.85 15.56
N LEU A 174 2.35 6.90 14.77
CA LEU A 174 1.71 5.63 14.44
C LEU A 174 1.84 4.57 15.54
N LYS A 175 2.71 4.78 16.54
CA LYS A 175 3.08 3.75 17.53
C LYS A 175 2.63 4.02 18.96
N TYR A 176 2.10 5.21 19.26
CA TYR A 176 1.82 5.61 20.64
C TYR A 176 0.37 5.31 21.02
N ASN A 177 0.14 4.10 21.57
CA ASN A 177 -1.19 3.58 21.89
C ASN A 177 -1.64 3.72 23.34
N ASP A 178 -0.90 4.39 24.21
CA ASP A 178 -1.32 4.50 25.60
C ASP A 178 -1.12 5.91 26.15
N LEU A 179 -2.06 6.30 27.02
CA LEU A 179 -2.22 7.58 27.72
C LEU A 179 -3.10 8.60 26.99
N ASP A 180 -4.41 8.42 27.19
CA ASP A 180 -5.38 9.51 27.28
C ASP A 180 -5.67 10.29 25.98
N GLY A 181 -6.09 9.57 24.93
CA GLY A 181 -6.36 10.13 23.60
C GLY A 181 -7.26 11.38 23.59
N ASP A 182 -8.24 11.46 24.48
CA ASP A 182 -9.14 12.61 24.59
C ASP A 182 -8.41 13.87 25.08
N GLN A 183 -7.52 13.75 26.07
CA GLN A 183 -6.76 14.89 26.58
C GLN A 183 -5.76 15.41 25.54
N LEU A 184 -5.16 14.51 24.75
CA LEU A 184 -4.26 14.89 23.66
C LEU A 184 -5.02 15.68 22.57
N VAL A 185 -6.18 15.19 22.13
CA VAL A 185 -7.00 15.87 21.10
C VAL A 185 -7.46 17.25 21.61
N GLN A 186 -7.94 17.35 22.84
CA GLN A 186 -8.35 18.64 23.41
C GLN A 186 -7.17 19.62 23.53
N THR A 187 -5.99 19.14 23.95
CA THR A 187 -4.79 19.99 24.03
C THR A 187 -4.35 20.47 22.65
N PHE A 188 -4.39 19.58 21.65
CA PHE A 188 -4.08 19.90 20.26
C PHE A 188 -5.03 20.97 19.70
N GLU A 189 -6.35 20.82 19.93
CA GLU A 189 -7.36 21.82 19.53
C GLU A 189 -7.15 23.19 20.20
N ILE A 190 -6.82 23.21 21.50
CA ILE A 190 -6.57 24.45 22.24
C ILE A 190 -5.36 25.18 21.66
N LEU A 191 -4.25 24.47 21.42
CA LEU A 191 -3.03 25.07 20.88
C LEU A 191 -3.25 25.61 19.46
N LEU A 192 -3.94 24.87 18.60
CA LEU A 192 -4.31 25.35 17.26
C LEU A 192 -5.26 26.55 17.30
N SER A 193 -6.22 26.56 18.23
CA SER A 193 -7.14 27.69 18.40
C SER A 193 -6.42 28.94 18.91
N ALA A 194 -5.33 28.77 19.67
CA ALA A 194 -4.45 29.84 20.11
C ALA A 194 -3.43 30.29 19.05
N GLY A 195 -3.46 29.71 17.84
CA GLY A 195 -2.62 30.13 16.72
C GLY A 195 -1.36 29.29 16.47
N ALA A 196 -1.27 28.08 17.02
CA ALA A 196 -0.16 27.18 16.73
C ALA A 196 -0.07 26.84 15.23
N ASP A 197 1.15 26.76 14.71
CA ASP A 197 1.39 26.46 13.30
C ASP A 197 1.11 25.00 12.95
N ALA A 198 -0.04 24.76 12.32
CA ALA A 198 -0.47 23.47 11.79
C ALA A 198 0.35 22.99 10.57
N GLU A 199 1.10 23.88 9.92
CA GLU A 199 1.85 23.61 8.69
C GLU A 199 3.36 23.48 8.94
N ILE A 200 3.75 23.27 10.21
CA ILE A 200 5.16 23.08 10.58
C ILE A 200 5.80 21.97 9.74
N THR A 201 6.99 22.23 9.22
CA THR A 201 7.71 21.22 8.42
C THR A 201 8.49 20.30 9.34
N PHE A 202 8.30 18.98 9.21
CA PHE A 202 9.08 17.99 9.96
C PHE A 202 10.48 17.86 9.38
N THR A 203 11.39 18.74 9.81
CA THR A 203 12.80 18.66 9.45
C THR A 203 13.52 17.55 10.21
N HIS A 204 14.67 17.12 9.70
CA HIS A 204 15.52 16.14 10.40
C HIS A 204 15.95 16.62 11.80
N SER A 205 16.12 17.93 12.01
CA SER A 205 16.38 18.50 13.34
C SER A 205 15.17 18.38 14.28
N PHE A 206 13.96 18.65 13.78
CA PHE A 206 12.72 18.46 14.52
C PHE A 206 12.56 17.00 14.95
N MET A 207 12.75 16.06 14.02
CA MET A 207 12.65 14.63 14.31
C MET A 207 13.67 14.17 15.36
N LYS A 208 14.90 14.69 15.34
CA LYS A 208 15.91 14.41 16.38
C LYS A 208 15.53 14.91 17.77
N THR A 209 14.81 16.02 17.87
CA THR A 209 14.41 16.60 19.16
C THR A 209 13.20 15.93 19.80
N VAL A 210 12.41 15.20 19.02
CA VAL A 210 11.14 14.61 19.48
C VAL A 210 11.19 13.08 19.55
N MET A 211 12.08 12.41 18.80
CA MET A 211 12.20 10.94 18.81
C MET A 211 13.06 10.39 19.97
N PRO A 212 12.63 9.30 20.63
CA PRO A 212 13.53 8.52 21.49
C PRO A 212 14.56 7.75 20.64
N PRO A 213 15.82 7.62 21.08
CA PRO A 213 16.93 7.09 20.27
C PRO A 213 16.74 5.64 19.77
N LYS A 214 15.81 4.87 20.35
CA LYS A 214 15.47 3.49 19.93
C LYS A 214 14.52 3.42 18.72
N ALA A 215 13.93 4.53 18.27
CA ALA A 215 13.01 4.57 17.13
C ALA A 215 13.72 4.75 15.77
N HIS A 216 15.01 5.08 15.76
CA HIS A 216 15.77 5.37 14.54
C HIS A 216 16.03 4.15 13.62
N SER A 217 15.85 2.92 14.11
CA SER A 217 16.22 1.71 13.36
C SER A 217 15.11 1.12 12.48
N ASN A 218 13.85 1.58 12.62
CA ASN A 218 12.70 1.08 11.85
C ASN A 218 11.81 2.24 11.38
N LEU A 219 12.41 3.26 10.74
CA LEU A 219 11.62 4.21 9.96
C LEU A 219 11.15 3.51 8.69
N ASP A 220 9.87 3.15 8.69
CA ASP A 220 9.15 2.65 7.53
C ASP A 220 9.30 3.62 6.35
N ILE A 221 9.45 3.09 5.13
CA ILE A 221 9.68 3.84 3.87
C ILE A 221 8.59 4.93 3.67
N ARG A 222 7.42 4.74 4.28
CA ARG A 222 6.26 5.65 4.32
C ARG A 222 6.53 7.04 4.95
N ILE A 223 7.55 7.18 5.80
CA ILE A 223 7.89 8.44 6.48
C ILE A 223 8.79 9.34 5.63
N VAL A 224 9.47 8.78 4.61
CA VAL A 224 10.50 9.50 3.81
C VAL A 224 9.91 10.65 2.98
N TYR A 225 8.61 10.63 2.68
CA TYR A 225 7.92 11.64 1.87
C TYR A 225 6.97 12.56 2.65
N ALA A 226 6.80 12.34 3.95
CA ALA A 226 5.89 13.12 4.78
C ALA A 226 6.61 14.38 5.30
N THR A 227 6.22 15.54 4.77
CA THR A 227 6.86 16.82 5.08
C THR A 227 6.07 17.62 6.12
N LYS A 228 4.76 17.36 6.22
CA LYS A 228 3.82 18.12 7.04
C LYS A 228 3.00 17.21 7.97
N PRO A 229 2.44 17.76 9.07
CA PRO A 229 1.52 17.07 9.98
C PRO A 229 0.38 16.36 9.27
N LEU A 230 -0.25 17.01 8.29
CA LEU A 230 -1.35 16.43 7.52
C LEU A 230 -0.92 15.15 6.76
N ASP A 231 0.30 15.14 6.21
CA ASP A 231 0.84 13.98 5.47
C ASP A 231 0.94 12.75 6.39
N LEU A 232 1.42 12.92 7.63
CA LEU A 232 1.52 11.83 8.62
C LEU A 232 0.15 11.45 9.19
N ALA A 233 -0.71 12.44 9.46
CA ALA A 233 -2.03 12.21 10.03
C ALA A 233 -2.93 11.33 9.13
N PHE A 234 -2.72 11.35 7.81
CA PHE A 234 -3.41 10.46 6.87
C PHE A 234 -3.17 8.96 7.15
N TRP A 235 -1.97 8.64 7.65
CA TRP A 235 -1.57 7.29 8.00
C TRP A 235 -1.90 6.91 9.44
N ALA A 236 -2.20 7.89 10.30
CA ALA A 236 -2.51 7.69 11.70
C ALA A 236 -3.89 7.04 11.91
N GLU A 237 -4.07 6.36 13.04
CA GLU A 237 -5.35 5.75 13.42
C GLU A 237 -6.42 6.81 13.77
N LYS A 238 -5.99 8.00 14.20
CA LYS A 238 -6.86 9.05 14.76
C LYS A 238 -7.43 9.99 13.69
N VAL A 239 -8.56 9.61 13.09
CA VAL A 239 -9.27 10.42 12.06
C VAL A 239 -9.59 11.86 12.48
N THR A 240 -9.88 12.08 13.77
CA THR A 240 -10.23 13.41 14.30
C THR A 240 -9.09 14.42 14.09
N ILE A 241 -7.85 13.98 14.31
CA ILE A 241 -6.66 14.83 14.17
C ILE A 241 -6.44 15.18 12.70
N PHE A 242 -6.59 14.20 11.80
CA PHE A 242 -6.57 14.45 10.37
C PHE A 242 -7.62 15.47 9.96
N CYS A 243 -8.87 15.35 10.44
CA CYS A 243 -9.93 16.29 10.12
C CYS A 243 -9.63 17.71 10.61
N ILE A 244 -9.06 17.87 11.80
CA ILE A 244 -8.68 19.18 12.35
C ILE A 244 -7.58 19.81 11.46
N LEU A 245 -6.54 19.03 11.13
CA LEU A 245 -5.45 19.49 10.26
C LEU A 245 -5.96 19.81 8.84
N LEU A 246 -6.88 19.01 8.31
CA LEU A 246 -7.50 19.23 7.01
C LEU A 246 -8.21 20.60 6.94
N GLN A 247 -8.89 21.01 8.02
CA GLN A 247 -9.51 22.34 8.08
C GLN A 247 -8.49 23.48 8.10
N LYS A 248 -7.29 23.25 8.63
CA LYS A 248 -6.23 24.27 8.75
C LYS A 248 -5.24 24.26 7.58
N ALA A 249 -5.26 23.23 6.75
CA ALA A 249 -4.35 23.06 5.64
C ALA A 249 -4.42 24.27 4.67
N LYS A 250 -3.29 24.76 4.19
CA LYS A 250 -3.25 25.84 3.19
C LYS A 250 -3.14 25.30 1.76
N ASP A 251 -2.27 24.31 1.58
CA ASP A 251 -1.99 23.70 0.28
C ASP A 251 -2.47 22.24 0.27
N LEU A 252 -3.72 22.07 -0.18
CA LEU A 252 -4.36 20.77 -0.20
C LEU A 252 -4.01 19.97 -1.46
N GLU A 253 -3.73 20.64 -2.58
CA GLU A 253 -3.43 19.94 -3.84
C GLU A 253 -2.06 19.26 -3.79
N SER A 254 -1.07 19.82 -3.11
CA SER A 254 0.20 19.13 -2.85
C SER A 254 0.00 17.86 -2.01
N PHE A 255 -0.84 17.92 -0.98
CA PHE A 255 -1.21 16.73 -0.19
C PHE A 255 -1.96 15.69 -1.03
N ILE A 256 -2.96 16.11 -1.81
CA ILE A 256 -3.73 15.23 -2.70
C ILE A 256 -2.83 14.55 -3.72
N TRP A 257 -1.92 15.31 -4.34
CA TRP A 257 -0.95 14.77 -5.28
C TRP A 257 -0.08 13.70 -4.63
N LYS A 258 0.37 13.92 -3.38
CA LYS A 258 1.14 12.92 -2.64
C LYS A 258 0.35 11.64 -2.39
N ILE A 259 -0.88 11.72 -1.87
CA ILE A 259 -1.67 10.51 -1.58
C ILE A 259 -2.08 9.76 -2.86
N ILE A 260 -2.28 10.48 -3.98
CA ILE A 260 -2.50 9.86 -5.29
C ILE A 260 -1.22 9.19 -5.78
N SER A 261 -0.06 9.84 -5.67
CA SER A 261 1.24 9.27 -6.05
C SER A 261 1.64 8.06 -5.19
N TYR A 262 1.09 7.97 -3.97
CA TYR A 262 1.23 6.82 -3.09
C TYR A 262 0.37 5.63 -3.50
N SER A 263 -0.60 5.84 -4.39
CA SER A 263 -1.39 4.72 -4.91
C SER A 263 -0.42 3.78 -5.64
N SER A 264 -0.17 2.63 -5.03
CA SER A 264 0.70 1.61 -5.61
C SER A 264 -0.12 0.73 -6.55
N GLU A 265 0.57 -0.18 -7.24
CA GLU A 265 -0.03 -1.22 -8.09
C GLU A 265 -1.03 -2.14 -7.38
N SER A 266 -1.28 -1.98 -6.07
CA SER A 266 -2.20 -2.85 -5.32
C SER A 266 -3.15 -2.11 -4.39
N VAL A 267 -2.97 -0.80 -4.18
CA VAL A 267 -3.77 0.01 -3.24
C VAL A 267 -3.95 1.41 -3.80
N VAL A 268 -5.19 1.84 -3.99
CA VAL A 268 -5.53 3.20 -4.44
C VAL A 268 -6.44 3.89 -3.43
N VAL A 269 -6.28 5.21 -3.30
CA VAL A 269 -7.18 6.03 -2.49
C VAL A 269 -8.50 6.27 -3.23
N LEU A 270 -9.63 6.04 -2.57
CA LEU A 270 -10.96 6.19 -3.18
C LEU A 270 -11.20 7.62 -3.71
N PRO A 271 -11.82 7.82 -4.90
CA PRO A 271 -12.07 9.15 -5.45
C PRO A 271 -13.06 9.93 -4.58
N GLU A 272 -14.04 9.25 -3.99
CA GLU A 272 -15.00 9.83 -3.06
C GLU A 272 -14.30 10.37 -1.81
N PHE A 273 -13.25 9.69 -1.33
CA PHE A 273 -12.43 10.17 -0.23
C PHE A 273 -11.64 11.41 -0.65
N ILE A 274 -11.04 11.41 -1.85
CA ILE A 274 -10.33 12.57 -2.40
C ILE A 274 -11.27 13.77 -2.56
N LEU A 275 -12.49 13.56 -3.04
CA LEU A 275 -13.52 14.59 -3.17
C LEU A 275 -13.94 15.15 -1.80
N ALA A 276 -14.13 14.27 -0.81
CA ALA A 276 -14.42 14.70 0.56
C ALA A 276 -13.27 15.53 1.16
N VAL A 277 -12.02 15.12 0.92
CA VAL A 277 -10.82 15.88 1.30
C VAL A 277 -10.81 17.25 0.61
N ARG A 278 -11.00 17.32 -0.71
CA ARG A 278 -11.06 18.58 -1.48
C ARG A 278 -12.14 19.53 -0.96
N ALA A 279 -13.31 18.99 -0.64
CA ALA A 279 -14.42 19.74 -0.08
C ALA A 279 -14.22 20.13 1.40
N ARG A 280 -13.18 19.63 2.06
CA ARG A 280 -12.97 19.72 3.52
C ARG A 280 -14.19 19.24 4.31
N ASP A 281 -14.88 18.22 3.82
CA ASP A 281 -16.02 17.64 4.51
C ASP A 281 -15.54 16.63 5.56
N ALA A 282 -15.39 17.10 6.80
CA ALA A 282 -14.93 16.28 7.91
C ALA A 282 -15.87 15.10 8.24
N ASN A 283 -17.18 15.24 7.99
CA ASN A 283 -18.13 14.16 8.28
C ASN A 283 -17.98 13.05 7.25
N ARG A 284 -17.92 13.42 5.96
CA ARG A 284 -17.72 12.44 4.88
C ARG A 284 -16.35 11.76 4.96
N VAL A 285 -15.30 12.50 5.34
CA VAL A 285 -13.96 11.93 5.58
C VAL A 285 -13.99 10.90 6.72
N LYS A 286 -14.72 11.16 7.80
CA LYS A 286 -14.88 10.20 8.91
C LYS A 286 -15.61 8.93 8.48
N GLU A 287 -16.71 9.06 7.73
CA GLU A 287 -17.47 7.93 7.20
C GLU A 287 -16.58 7.04 6.31
N LEU A 288 -15.80 7.66 5.43
CA LEU A 288 -14.94 6.96 4.48
C LEU A 288 -13.60 6.52 5.07
N TRP A 289 -13.26 6.89 6.31
CA TRP A 289 -11.90 6.73 6.85
C TRP A 289 -11.42 5.28 6.76
N ASN A 290 -12.21 4.32 7.25
CA ASN A 290 -11.81 2.91 7.25
C ASN A 290 -11.88 2.26 5.86
N HIS A 291 -12.53 2.91 4.90
CA HIS A 291 -12.70 2.44 3.53
C HIS A 291 -11.92 3.29 2.53
N ARG A 292 -11.04 4.19 2.98
CA ARG A 292 -10.37 5.18 2.13
C ARG A 292 -9.43 4.57 1.09
N PHE A 293 -9.07 3.30 1.27
CA PHE A 293 -8.26 2.52 0.36
C PHE A 293 -9.10 1.44 -0.32
N GLN A 294 -8.84 1.23 -1.60
CA GLN A 294 -9.33 0.08 -2.37
C GLN A 294 -8.14 -0.76 -2.83
N TYR A 295 -8.24 -2.08 -2.71
CA TYR A 295 -7.19 -3.02 -3.09
C TYR A 295 -7.50 -3.60 -4.48
N LEU A 296 -6.90 -3.04 -5.54
CA LEU A 296 -7.40 -3.28 -6.91
C LEU A 296 -7.12 -4.70 -7.45
N GLY A 297 -5.97 -5.30 -7.13
CA GLY A 297 -5.57 -6.59 -7.73
C GLY A 297 -6.50 -7.77 -7.43
N GLN A 298 -6.99 -7.89 -6.19
CA GLN A 298 -7.96 -8.95 -5.85
C GLN A 298 -9.38 -8.56 -6.25
N ASP A 299 -9.78 -7.31 -6.05
CA ASP A 299 -11.16 -6.88 -6.26
C ASP A 299 -11.54 -6.94 -7.74
N THR A 300 -10.71 -6.49 -8.67
CA THR A 300 -11.08 -6.47 -10.10
C THR A 300 -11.17 -7.89 -10.68
N PHE A 301 -10.27 -8.79 -10.27
CA PHE A 301 -10.31 -10.21 -10.60
C PHE A 301 -11.53 -10.91 -9.96
N LEU A 302 -11.82 -10.67 -8.68
CA LEU A 302 -13.00 -11.20 -7.99
C LEU A 302 -14.30 -10.69 -8.61
N LEU A 303 -14.39 -9.40 -8.95
CA LEU A 303 -15.54 -8.79 -9.58
C LEU A 303 -15.81 -9.41 -10.96
N SER A 304 -14.76 -9.73 -11.73
CA SER A 304 -14.90 -10.46 -12.99
C SER A 304 -15.46 -11.87 -12.79
N ARG A 305 -15.01 -12.60 -11.75
CA ARG A 305 -15.58 -13.90 -11.35
C ARG A 305 -17.00 -13.81 -10.81
N GLN A 306 -17.40 -12.66 -10.29
CA GLN A 306 -18.74 -12.39 -9.77
C GLN A 306 -19.68 -11.77 -10.82
N ASN A 307 -19.30 -11.72 -12.11
CA ASN A 307 -20.09 -11.13 -13.20
C ASN A 307 -20.41 -9.62 -13.00
N ARG A 308 -19.53 -8.90 -12.30
CA ARG A 308 -19.62 -7.45 -12.01
C ARG A 308 -18.73 -6.64 -12.95
N PHE A 309 -18.88 -6.88 -14.26
CA PHE A 309 -18.01 -6.31 -15.30
C PHE A 309 -18.10 -4.78 -15.43
N ASP A 310 -19.26 -4.17 -15.17
CA ASP A 310 -19.41 -2.70 -15.22
C ASP A 310 -18.56 -1.99 -14.16
N THR A 311 -18.53 -2.55 -12.95
CA THR A 311 -17.70 -2.05 -11.85
C THR A 311 -16.22 -2.23 -12.16
N ALA A 312 -15.84 -3.38 -12.74
CA ALA A 312 -14.47 -3.61 -13.19
C ALA A 312 -14.05 -2.60 -14.28
N LYS A 313 -14.91 -2.38 -15.28
CA LYS A 313 -14.71 -1.40 -16.36
C LYS A 313 -14.47 0.01 -15.81
N GLU A 314 -15.32 0.46 -14.88
CA GLU A 314 -15.22 1.78 -14.28
C GLU A 314 -13.89 1.97 -13.53
N ILE A 315 -13.44 0.93 -12.81
CA ILE A 315 -12.14 0.94 -12.11
C ILE A 315 -11.00 1.07 -13.13
N LEU A 316 -10.99 0.27 -14.20
CA LEU A 316 -9.92 0.28 -15.20
C LEU A 316 -9.81 1.61 -15.95
N LEU A 317 -10.96 2.16 -16.38
CA LEU A 317 -11.01 3.43 -17.10
C LEU A 317 -10.59 4.62 -16.23
N ARG A 318 -10.88 4.57 -14.92
CA ARG A 318 -10.53 5.65 -13.99
C ARG A 318 -9.06 5.65 -13.61
N TYR A 319 -8.41 4.49 -13.49
CA TYR A 319 -7.11 4.40 -12.85
C TYR A 319 -5.91 4.23 -13.77
N LYS A 320 -6.10 3.94 -15.07
CA LYS A 320 -5.00 3.79 -16.06
C LYS A 320 -3.80 2.96 -15.55
N ALA A 321 -4.02 2.06 -14.60
CA ALA A 321 -3.00 1.18 -14.06
C ALA A 321 -2.82 0.03 -15.07
N LYS A 322 -1.87 0.23 -15.98
CA LYS A 322 -1.62 -0.63 -17.12
C LYS A 322 -1.28 -2.08 -16.70
N SER A 323 -0.56 -2.27 -15.59
CA SER A 323 -0.16 -3.60 -15.09
C SER A 323 -1.33 -4.50 -14.65
N GLU A 324 -2.41 -3.95 -14.09
CA GLU A 324 -3.53 -4.73 -13.54
C GLU A 324 -4.55 -5.19 -14.59
N ILE A 325 -4.50 -4.62 -15.80
CA ILE A 325 -5.35 -5.04 -16.92
C ILE A 325 -5.09 -6.52 -17.27
N ILE A 326 -3.88 -7.02 -17.04
CA ILE A 326 -3.49 -8.41 -17.32
C ILE A 326 -4.30 -9.38 -16.44
N GLY A 327 -4.33 -9.13 -15.13
CA GLY A 327 -5.08 -9.96 -14.18
C GLY A 327 -6.60 -9.92 -14.44
N LEU A 328 -7.13 -8.76 -14.85
CA LEU A 328 -8.50 -8.69 -15.34
C LEU A 328 -8.71 -9.56 -16.59
N VAL A 329 -7.85 -9.40 -17.61
CA VAL A 329 -7.97 -10.16 -18.87
C VAL A 329 -7.92 -11.66 -18.59
N GLU A 330 -7.08 -12.10 -17.67
CA GLU A 330 -7.05 -13.49 -17.18
C GLU A 330 -8.35 -13.90 -16.50
N GLY A 331 -8.86 -13.08 -15.57
CA GLY A 331 -10.11 -13.35 -14.84
C GLY A 331 -11.32 -13.44 -15.76
N VAL A 332 -11.43 -12.51 -16.71
CA VAL A 332 -12.47 -12.49 -17.73
C VAL A 332 -12.32 -13.67 -18.70
N THR A 333 -11.09 -14.00 -19.11
CA THR A 333 -10.82 -15.19 -19.94
C THR A 333 -11.21 -16.46 -19.20
N SER A 334 -10.89 -16.58 -17.91
CA SER A 334 -11.31 -17.70 -17.06
C SER A 334 -12.83 -17.80 -16.98
N ALA A 335 -13.52 -16.67 -16.80
CA ALA A 335 -14.99 -16.64 -16.76
C ALA A 335 -15.61 -17.06 -18.10
N ILE A 336 -15.14 -16.51 -19.22
CA ILE A 336 -15.62 -16.84 -20.57
C ILE A 336 -15.42 -18.32 -20.90
N THR A 337 -14.33 -18.92 -20.42
CA THR A 337 -13.89 -20.28 -20.81
C THR A 337 -14.21 -21.35 -19.76
N ALA A 338 -14.74 -20.96 -18.60
CA ALA A 338 -15.18 -21.88 -17.56
C ALA A 338 -16.32 -22.78 -18.10
N ASN A 339 -16.09 -24.09 -18.10
CA ASN A 339 -17.08 -25.06 -18.54
C ASN A 339 -18.17 -25.22 -17.46
N GLY A 340 -19.40 -24.78 -17.77
CA GLY A 340 -20.58 -25.04 -16.94
C GLY A 340 -21.87 -24.90 -17.75
N HIS A 341 -22.45 -26.06 -18.09
CA HIS A 341 -23.77 -26.37 -18.68
C HIS A 341 -24.73 -25.23 -19.04
N SER A 342 -25.22 -25.26 -20.29
CA SER A 342 -26.46 -24.67 -20.84
C SER A 342 -27.42 -23.98 -19.86
N THR A 343 -27.01 -22.86 -19.27
CA THR A 343 -27.87 -21.92 -18.55
C THR A 343 -27.72 -20.56 -19.23
N ASN A 344 -28.80 -19.78 -19.27
CA ASN A 344 -28.78 -18.43 -19.84
C ASN A 344 -27.67 -17.55 -19.22
N ASP A 345 -27.33 -17.81 -17.96
CA ASP A 345 -26.32 -17.07 -17.20
C ASP A 345 -24.90 -17.24 -17.75
N ALA A 346 -24.57 -18.41 -18.33
CA ALA A 346 -23.24 -18.67 -18.92
C ALA A 346 -23.05 -17.92 -20.25
N ASP A 347 -24.11 -17.84 -21.07
CA ASP A 347 -24.09 -17.05 -22.30
C ASP A 347 -24.07 -15.55 -22.00
N GLU A 348 -24.80 -15.08 -20.99
CA GLU A 348 -24.75 -13.68 -20.53
C GLU A 348 -23.35 -13.30 -20.03
N MET A 349 -22.71 -14.17 -19.24
CA MET A 349 -21.35 -13.94 -18.75
C MET A 349 -20.33 -13.91 -19.89
N ARG A 350 -20.49 -14.76 -20.91
CA ARG A 350 -19.67 -14.74 -22.11
C ARG A 350 -19.82 -13.41 -22.87
N VAL A 351 -21.07 -12.99 -23.13
CA VAL A 351 -21.36 -11.76 -23.88
C VAL A 351 -20.79 -10.54 -23.15
N ARG A 352 -21.08 -10.38 -21.86
CA ARG A 352 -20.55 -9.23 -21.08
C ARG A 352 -19.04 -9.25 -20.93
N GLY A 353 -18.45 -10.43 -20.76
CA GLY A 353 -16.99 -10.58 -20.72
C GLY A 353 -16.34 -10.14 -22.02
N LEU A 354 -16.88 -10.56 -23.17
CA LEU A 354 -16.40 -10.14 -24.48
C LEU A 354 -16.60 -8.64 -24.70
N GLU A 355 -17.75 -8.07 -24.34
CA GLU A 355 -18.02 -6.63 -24.41
C GLU A 355 -17.01 -5.82 -23.59
N LEU A 356 -16.66 -6.29 -22.39
CA LEU A 356 -15.63 -5.65 -21.57
C LEU A 356 -14.28 -5.67 -22.28
N LEU A 357 -13.83 -6.84 -22.77
CA LEU A 357 -12.55 -6.97 -23.46
C LEU A 357 -12.50 -6.13 -24.74
N ILE A 358 -13.58 -6.11 -25.53
CA ILE A 358 -13.72 -5.25 -26.71
C ILE A 358 -13.62 -3.78 -26.30
N SER A 359 -14.25 -3.39 -25.18
CA SER A 359 -14.16 -2.01 -24.71
C SER A 359 -12.73 -1.59 -24.36
N LEU A 360 -11.90 -2.51 -23.83
CA LEU A 360 -10.48 -2.24 -23.61
C LEU A 360 -9.76 -1.96 -24.93
N VAL A 361 -10.03 -2.77 -25.97
CA VAL A 361 -9.47 -2.54 -27.32
C VAL A 361 -9.90 -1.19 -27.87
N THR A 362 -11.19 -0.83 -27.77
CA THR A 362 -11.71 0.45 -28.30
C THR A 362 -11.13 1.67 -27.61
N GLU A 363 -10.77 1.54 -26.33
CA GLU A 363 -10.15 2.59 -25.52
C GLU A 363 -8.63 2.68 -25.75
N GLY A 364 -8.09 1.86 -26.67
CA GLY A 364 -6.68 1.88 -27.05
C GLY A 364 -5.76 1.19 -26.05
N VAL A 365 -6.28 0.27 -25.24
CA VAL A 365 -5.44 -0.57 -24.38
C VAL A 365 -4.57 -1.45 -25.25
N CYS A 366 -3.26 -1.33 -25.05
CA CYS A 366 -2.25 -2.10 -25.75
C CYS A 366 -1.19 -2.57 -24.74
N PHE A 367 -1.02 -3.88 -24.56
CA PHE A 367 -0.03 -4.41 -23.61
C PHE A 367 1.41 -4.05 -23.97
N LEU A 368 1.68 -3.75 -25.25
CA LEU A 368 2.94 -3.16 -25.70
C LEU A 368 3.30 -1.85 -25.01
N ASP A 369 2.30 -1.04 -24.66
CA ASP A 369 2.51 0.27 -24.06
C ASP A 369 2.69 0.19 -22.53
N ILE A 370 2.75 -1.03 -21.96
CA ILE A 370 2.77 -1.32 -20.52
C ILE A 370 4.19 -1.79 -20.16
N PRO A 371 5.02 -0.95 -19.54
CA PRO A 371 6.41 -1.29 -19.21
C PRO A 371 6.54 -2.58 -18.38
N GLU A 372 5.63 -2.77 -17.44
CA GLU A 372 5.56 -3.90 -16.50
C GLU A 372 5.15 -5.21 -17.18
N PHE A 373 4.59 -5.15 -18.39
CA PHE A 373 4.18 -6.35 -19.11
C PHE A 373 5.38 -7.24 -19.46
N ARG A 374 6.59 -6.66 -19.62
CA ARG A 374 7.80 -7.41 -19.96
C ARG A 374 8.31 -8.31 -18.81
N GLU A 375 7.66 -8.28 -17.66
CA GLU A 375 7.97 -9.16 -16.53
C GLU A 375 7.48 -10.59 -16.75
N ALA A 376 8.18 -11.57 -16.15
CA ALA A 376 7.94 -12.99 -16.40
C ALA A 376 6.52 -13.45 -15.99
N ASP A 377 6.00 -12.89 -14.89
CA ASP A 377 4.68 -13.25 -14.36
C ASP A 377 3.55 -12.77 -15.27
N CYS A 378 3.65 -11.53 -15.76
CA CYS A 378 2.75 -10.91 -16.74
C CYS A 378 2.68 -11.70 -18.05
N ILE A 379 3.85 -12.10 -18.59
CA ILE A 379 3.96 -12.90 -19.81
C ILE A 379 3.34 -14.28 -19.61
N GLY A 380 3.54 -14.90 -18.44
CA GLY A 380 2.99 -16.19 -18.09
C GLY A 380 1.46 -16.19 -18.10
N GLY A 381 0.85 -15.20 -17.45
CA GLY A 381 -0.59 -15.07 -17.35
C GLY A 381 -1.30 -14.71 -18.67
N TYR A 382 -0.70 -13.84 -19.48
CA TYR A 382 -1.20 -13.57 -20.83
C TYR A 382 -1.07 -14.79 -21.76
N ASN A 383 0.03 -15.53 -21.68
CA ASN A 383 0.20 -16.79 -22.42
C ASN A 383 -0.86 -17.83 -22.03
N TRP A 384 -1.22 -17.90 -20.75
CA TRP A 384 -2.32 -18.74 -20.29
C TRP A 384 -3.65 -18.35 -20.94
N SER A 385 -3.94 -17.06 -21.04
CA SER A 385 -5.17 -16.56 -21.68
C SER A 385 -5.24 -16.92 -23.17
N LEU A 386 -4.15 -16.69 -23.92
CA LEU A 386 -4.05 -17.06 -25.33
C LEU A 386 -4.14 -18.57 -25.56
N ARG A 387 -3.48 -19.37 -24.72
CA ARG A 387 -3.54 -20.84 -24.76
C ARG A 387 -4.98 -21.32 -24.54
N THR A 388 -5.65 -20.81 -23.50
CA THR A 388 -7.00 -21.23 -23.14
C THR A 388 -7.99 -20.90 -24.25
N ALA A 389 -7.87 -19.74 -24.90
CA ALA A 389 -8.68 -19.39 -26.07
C ALA A 389 -8.47 -20.38 -27.23
N ALA A 390 -7.21 -20.76 -27.49
CA ALA A 390 -6.87 -21.74 -28.53
C ALA A 390 -7.38 -23.15 -28.22
N GLU A 391 -7.27 -23.60 -26.98
CA GLU A 391 -7.78 -24.87 -26.46
C GLU A 391 -9.29 -25.01 -26.62
N LYS A 392 -10.03 -23.95 -26.32
CA LYS A 392 -11.49 -23.91 -26.50
C LYS A 392 -11.92 -23.69 -27.95
N GLY A 393 -10.97 -23.44 -28.85
CA GLY A 393 -11.26 -23.07 -30.24
C GLY A 393 -12.02 -21.74 -30.38
N ASN A 394 -11.97 -20.87 -29.37
CA ASN A 394 -12.69 -19.61 -29.37
C ASN A 394 -11.91 -18.55 -30.16
N THR A 395 -12.20 -18.49 -31.46
CA THR A 395 -11.52 -17.61 -32.42
C THR A 395 -11.82 -16.13 -32.16
N GLU A 396 -13.00 -15.80 -31.64
CA GLU A 396 -13.39 -14.43 -31.31
C GLU A 396 -12.60 -13.90 -30.11
N LEU A 397 -12.57 -14.66 -29.01
CA LEU A 397 -11.78 -14.34 -27.83
C LEU A 397 -10.30 -14.21 -28.19
N LEU A 398 -9.77 -15.13 -29.02
CA LEU A 398 -8.38 -15.06 -29.46
C LEU A 398 -8.08 -13.76 -30.20
N LYS A 399 -8.94 -13.32 -31.13
CA LYS A 399 -8.75 -12.06 -31.85
C LYS A 399 -8.71 -10.87 -30.90
N ILE A 400 -9.65 -10.80 -29.96
CA ILE A 400 -9.72 -9.71 -28.98
C ILE A 400 -8.47 -9.70 -28.11
N LEU A 401 -8.02 -10.86 -27.62
CA LEU A 401 -6.79 -10.95 -26.83
C LEU A 401 -5.58 -10.45 -27.61
N LEU A 402 -5.43 -10.87 -28.89
CA LEU A 402 -4.37 -10.37 -29.76
C LEU A 402 -4.47 -8.85 -29.96
N ASP A 403 -5.67 -8.31 -30.13
CA ASP A 403 -5.88 -6.87 -30.31
C ASP A 403 -5.55 -6.08 -29.02
N ILE A 404 -5.81 -6.63 -27.83
CA ILE A 404 -5.38 -6.06 -26.53
C ILE A 404 -3.85 -6.15 -26.39
N GLY A 405 -3.25 -7.27 -26.78
CA GLY A 405 -1.82 -7.49 -26.58
C GLY A 405 -0.94 -6.65 -27.51
N PHE A 406 -1.33 -6.61 -28.78
CA PHE A 406 -0.51 -6.08 -29.88
C PHE A 406 -1.06 -4.79 -30.48
N GLY A 407 -2.22 -4.33 -29.99
CA GLY A 407 -2.99 -3.26 -30.63
C GLY A 407 -3.57 -3.72 -31.97
N ILE A 408 -4.24 -2.81 -32.66
CA ILE A 408 -4.84 -3.06 -33.99
C ILE A 408 -3.79 -2.92 -35.11
N SER A 409 -2.49 -2.99 -34.78
CA SER A 409 -1.41 -2.81 -35.74
C SER A 409 -1.30 -4.03 -36.68
N GLN A 410 -1.13 -3.75 -37.98
CA GLN A 410 -0.84 -4.76 -39.00
C GLN A 410 0.67 -5.00 -39.21
N ASP A 411 1.53 -4.38 -38.40
CA ASP A 411 2.96 -4.57 -38.53
C ASP A 411 3.40 -5.94 -37.99
N SER A 412 3.69 -6.85 -38.91
CA SER A 412 4.20 -8.20 -38.61
C SER A 412 5.49 -8.23 -37.74
N SER A 413 6.27 -7.14 -37.72
CA SER A 413 7.50 -7.06 -36.93
C SER A 413 7.24 -7.07 -35.42
N ILE A 414 6.10 -6.54 -34.98
CA ILE A 414 5.68 -6.47 -33.58
C ILE A 414 5.48 -7.88 -33.01
N TYR A 415 4.79 -8.74 -33.76
CA TYR A 415 4.53 -10.13 -33.36
C TYR A 415 5.82 -10.94 -33.28
N LEU A 416 6.77 -10.67 -34.18
CA LEU A 416 8.08 -11.33 -34.16
C LEU A 416 8.93 -10.94 -32.95
N GLU A 417 8.89 -9.69 -32.49
CA GLU A 417 9.57 -9.25 -31.26
C GLU A 417 8.98 -9.95 -30.03
N TRP A 418 7.66 -10.09 -29.99
CA TRP A 418 6.96 -10.66 -28.84
C TRP A 418 7.12 -12.17 -28.68
N GLN A 419 7.21 -12.85 -29.80
CA GLN A 419 7.62 -14.24 -29.80
C GLN A 419 9.05 -14.45 -29.26
N ARG A 420 9.93 -13.43 -29.29
CA ARG A 420 11.28 -13.53 -28.70
C ARG A 420 11.27 -13.37 -27.18
N ILE A 421 10.30 -12.65 -26.63
CA ILE A 421 10.12 -12.51 -25.17
C ILE A 421 9.29 -13.65 -24.56
N GLY A 422 8.87 -14.63 -25.36
CA GLY A 422 8.22 -15.86 -24.88
C GLY A 422 6.70 -15.95 -25.12
N VAL A 423 6.11 -15.03 -25.88
CA VAL A 423 4.69 -15.11 -26.25
C VAL A 423 4.50 -15.88 -27.56
N ASN A 424 4.14 -17.17 -27.48
CA ASN A 424 3.95 -18.00 -28.67
C ASN A 424 2.81 -19.03 -28.49
N PRO A 425 1.56 -18.68 -28.83
CA PRO A 425 0.42 -19.59 -28.73
C PRO A 425 0.31 -20.60 -29.88
N VAL A 426 1.17 -20.52 -30.91
CA VAL A 426 1.05 -21.32 -32.14
C VAL A 426 1.05 -22.84 -31.87
N PRO A 427 1.96 -23.41 -31.05
CA PRO A 427 1.91 -24.85 -30.78
C PRO A 427 0.62 -25.28 -30.08
N HIS A 428 0.07 -24.45 -29.18
CA HIS A 428 -1.20 -24.78 -28.52
C HIS A 428 -2.36 -24.78 -29.51
N ALA A 429 -2.46 -23.78 -30.39
CA ALA A 429 -3.46 -23.76 -31.46
C ALA A 429 -3.31 -24.96 -32.42
N ALA A 430 -2.08 -25.35 -32.75
CA ALA A 430 -1.79 -26.52 -33.57
C ALA A 430 -2.14 -27.86 -32.89
N ARG A 431 -2.43 -27.87 -31.60
CA ARG A 431 -2.98 -29.05 -30.91
C ARG A 431 -4.51 -29.11 -30.97
N TYR A 432 -5.19 -27.97 -30.88
CA TYR A 432 -6.62 -27.94 -30.56
C TYR A 432 -7.53 -27.32 -31.63
N SER A 433 -7.09 -26.29 -32.35
CA SER A 433 -7.98 -25.50 -33.23
C SER A 433 -7.30 -24.97 -34.48
N LEU A 434 -7.73 -25.49 -35.64
CA LEU A 434 -7.32 -25.00 -36.96
C LEU A 434 -7.71 -23.52 -37.17
N GLY A 435 -8.88 -23.10 -36.69
CA GLY A 435 -9.34 -21.72 -36.84
C GLY A 435 -8.45 -20.74 -36.09
N CYS A 436 -8.10 -21.06 -34.84
CA CYS A 436 -7.17 -20.26 -34.04
C CYS A 436 -5.76 -20.26 -34.67
N LEU A 437 -5.31 -21.41 -35.18
CA LEU A 437 -4.00 -21.52 -35.83
C LEU A 437 -3.91 -20.61 -37.06
N LYS A 438 -4.92 -20.62 -37.93
CA LYS A 438 -4.97 -19.73 -39.11
C LYS A 438 -4.87 -18.25 -38.72
N ILE A 439 -5.64 -17.82 -37.72
CA ILE A 439 -5.60 -16.43 -37.23
C ILE A 439 -4.19 -16.04 -36.76
N LEU A 440 -3.51 -16.92 -36.02
CA LEU A 440 -2.16 -16.63 -35.53
C LEU A 440 -1.17 -16.50 -36.68
N ILE A 441 -1.22 -17.38 -37.69
CA ILE A 441 -0.34 -17.29 -38.86
C ILE A 441 -0.65 -16.03 -39.68
N GLU A 442 -1.93 -15.69 -39.88
CA GLU A 442 -2.37 -14.44 -40.53
C GLU A 442 -1.87 -13.19 -39.80
N ARG A 443 -1.75 -13.25 -38.47
CA ARG A 443 -1.18 -12.19 -37.62
C ARG A 443 0.35 -12.20 -37.58
N GLY A 444 1.02 -13.03 -38.38
CA GLY A 444 2.48 -13.03 -38.53
C GLY A 444 3.24 -13.84 -37.48
N PHE A 445 2.56 -14.67 -36.67
CA PHE A 445 3.25 -15.58 -35.78
C PHE A 445 3.98 -16.68 -36.57
N SER A 446 5.27 -16.89 -36.28
CA SER A 446 6.04 -17.96 -36.93
C SER A 446 5.57 -19.37 -36.56
N ILE A 447 5.29 -20.20 -37.57
CA ILE A 447 4.99 -21.65 -37.42
C ILE A 447 6.18 -22.47 -36.91
N ARG A 448 7.41 -21.96 -37.10
CA ARG A 448 8.66 -22.69 -36.83
C ARG A 448 9.16 -22.53 -35.40
N ARG A 449 8.73 -21.48 -34.69
CA ARG A 449 9.24 -21.20 -33.35
C ARG A 449 8.64 -22.16 -32.33
N PRO A 450 9.47 -22.77 -31.46
CA PRO A 450 8.94 -23.53 -30.36
C PRO A 450 8.32 -22.63 -29.27
N ALA A 451 7.49 -23.21 -28.42
CA ALA A 451 6.95 -22.60 -27.22
C ALA A 451 6.99 -23.59 -26.06
N PRO A 452 7.11 -23.13 -24.80
CA PRO A 452 6.91 -24.02 -23.66
C PRO A 452 5.47 -24.54 -23.64
N ASN A 453 5.28 -25.79 -23.20
CA ASN A 453 3.95 -26.30 -22.87
C ASN A 453 3.96 -26.85 -21.42
N GLU A 454 2.83 -27.40 -20.98
CA GLU A 454 2.62 -27.84 -19.59
C GLU A 454 3.54 -29.00 -19.16
N TYR A 455 4.16 -29.70 -20.11
CA TYR A 455 4.90 -30.94 -19.86
C TYR A 455 6.36 -30.90 -20.34
N LYS A 456 6.72 -29.91 -21.17
CA LYS A 456 8.02 -29.81 -21.85
C LYS A 456 8.45 -28.34 -21.95
N SER A 457 9.77 -28.13 -21.81
CA SER A 457 10.40 -26.82 -21.91
C SER A 457 10.27 -26.17 -23.29
N SER A 458 10.03 -26.96 -24.34
CA SER A 458 9.91 -26.49 -25.72
C SER A 458 9.17 -27.51 -26.58
N VAL A 459 8.13 -27.08 -27.30
CA VAL A 459 7.45 -27.84 -28.34
C VAL A 459 7.17 -26.98 -29.58
N THR A 460 7.18 -27.60 -30.74
CA THR A 460 6.91 -27.01 -32.06
C THR A 460 5.47 -27.30 -32.50
N ALA A 461 4.97 -26.50 -33.46
CA ALA A 461 3.65 -26.72 -34.05
C ALA A 461 3.52 -28.08 -34.75
N LEU A 462 4.62 -28.60 -35.30
CA LEU A 462 4.62 -29.91 -35.98
C LEU A 462 4.47 -31.06 -34.98
N GLU A 463 5.23 -31.04 -33.88
CA GLU A 463 5.17 -32.08 -32.83
C GLU A 463 3.76 -32.22 -32.27
N VAL A 464 3.15 -31.11 -31.85
CA VAL A 464 1.82 -31.10 -31.23
C VAL A 464 0.70 -31.39 -32.24
N ALA A 465 0.87 -31.05 -33.52
CA ALA A 465 -0.07 -31.45 -34.57
C ALA A 465 -0.04 -32.97 -34.79
N LEU A 466 1.15 -33.59 -34.76
CA LEU A 466 1.29 -35.05 -34.83
C LEU A 466 0.61 -35.73 -33.63
N GLU A 467 0.83 -35.21 -32.41
CA GLU A 467 0.18 -35.70 -31.18
C GLU A 467 -1.35 -35.56 -31.23
N SER A 468 -1.88 -34.42 -31.70
CA SER A 468 -3.33 -34.15 -31.74
C SER A 468 -4.11 -35.15 -32.60
N GLY A 469 -3.43 -35.63 -33.62
CA GLY A 469 -3.97 -36.45 -34.67
C GLY A 469 -4.97 -35.85 -35.62
N ASN A 470 -5.12 -34.54 -35.60
CA ASN A 470 -5.93 -33.84 -36.58
C ASN A 470 -5.13 -33.63 -37.88
N LEU A 471 -5.41 -34.45 -38.91
CA LEU A 471 -4.76 -34.35 -40.22
C LEU A 471 -4.98 -32.99 -40.92
N LYS A 472 -6.12 -32.33 -40.68
CA LYS A 472 -6.38 -30.99 -41.23
C LYS A 472 -5.46 -29.93 -40.61
N ILE A 473 -5.09 -30.09 -39.34
CA ILE A 473 -4.09 -29.23 -38.71
C ILE A 473 -2.68 -29.59 -39.18
N LEU A 474 -2.34 -30.89 -39.19
CA LEU A 474 -1.03 -31.35 -39.65
C LEU A 474 -0.71 -30.88 -41.08
N SER A 475 -1.65 -31.06 -42.00
CA SER A 475 -1.52 -30.60 -43.39
C SER A 475 -1.32 -29.08 -43.47
N TYR A 476 -2.07 -28.30 -42.70
CA TYR A 476 -1.92 -26.85 -42.65
C TYR A 476 -0.54 -26.43 -42.10
N VAL A 477 -0.11 -27.01 -40.98
CA VAL A 477 1.21 -26.74 -40.37
C VAL A 477 2.35 -27.00 -41.35
N LEU A 478 2.26 -28.09 -42.11
CA LEU A 478 3.26 -28.46 -43.11
C LEU A 478 3.22 -27.54 -44.32
N ARG A 479 2.03 -27.15 -44.79
CA ARG A 479 1.83 -26.18 -45.87
C ARG A 479 2.43 -24.81 -45.54
N GLU A 480 2.27 -24.34 -44.30
CA GLU A 480 2.85 -23.07 -43.83
C GLU A 480 4.37 -23.16 -43.60
N GLY A 481 4.99 -24.29 -43.93
CA GLY A 481 6.44 -24.46 -43.94
C GLY A 481 7.01 -24.85 -42.59
N ALA A 482 6.32 -25.65 -41.78
CA ALA A 482 6.98 -26.27 -40.62
C ALA A 482 8.21 -27.10 -41.05
N ASN A 483 9.25 -27.09 -40.22
CA ASN A 483 10.46 -27.87 -40.49
C ASN A 483 10.19 -29.35 -40.23
N ILE A 484 10.00 -30.15 -41.29
CA ILE A 484 9.78 -31.60 -41.23
C ILE A 484 10.92 -32.38 -40.55
N HIS A 485 12.13 -31.81 -40.54
CA HIS A 485 13.31 -32.41 -39.93
C HIS A 485 13.60 -31.85 -38.54
N ALA A 486 12.70 -31.03 -37.98
CA ALA A 486 12.84 -30.61 -36.60
C ALA A 486 12.80 -31.84 -35.68
N PRO A 487 13.65 -31.88 -34.63
CA PRO A 487 13.57 -32.93 -33.63
C PRO A 487 12.18 -32.93 -33.00
N CYS A 488 11.65 -34.11 -32.74
CA CYS A 488 10.32 -34.31 -32.20
C CYS A 488 10.42 -35.07 -30.88
N ASP A 489 10.20 -34.41 -29.75
CA ASP A 489 10.33 -34.98 -28.41
C ASP A 489 11.71 -35.62 -28.18
N GLN A 490 11.75 -36.88 -27.74
CA GLN A 490 12.93 -37.72 -27.62
C GLN A 490 13.40 -38.34 -28.95
N TYR A 491 12.71 -38.06 -30.06
CA TYR A 491 12.98 -38.63 -31.37
C TYR A 491 13.66 -37.63 -32.31
N SER A 492 14.47 -38.16 -33.23
CA SER A 492 15.33 -37.31 -34.07
C SER A 492 14.57 -36.65 -35.22
N THR A 493 13.39 -37.17 -35.61
CA THR A 493 12.62 -36.67 -36.76
C THR A 493 11.11 -36.82 -36.55
N ALA A 494 10.32 -36.01 -37.26
CA ALA A 494 8.85 -36.11 -37.30
C ALA A 494 8.35 -37.48 -37.81
N ILE A 495 9.08 -38.11 -38.74
CA ILE A 495 8.74 -39.43 -39.28
C ILE A 495 8.96 -40.53 -38.23
N GLU A 496 10.06 -40.47 -37.49
CA GLU A 496 10.28 -41.36 -36.36
C GLU A 496 9.15 -41.24 -35.33
N TYR A 497 8.74 -40.00 -35.05
CA TYR A 497 7.67 -39.75 -34.12
C TYR A 497 6.31 -40.29 -34.60
N ALA A 498 5.94 -40.07 -35.86
CA ALA A 498 4.71 -40.61 -36.46
C ALA A 498 4.67 -42.14 -36.42
N ILE A 499 5.79 -42.81 -36.71
CA ILE A 499 5.92 -44.27 -36.63
C ILE A 499 5.71 -44.77 -35.18
N LYS A 500 6.28 -44.07 -34.19
CA LYS A 500 6.17 -44.43 -32.78
C LYS A 500 4.79 -44.17 -32.20
N LEU A 501 4.12 -43.10 -32.65
CA LEU A 501 2.71 -42.82 -32.32
C LEU A 501 1.74 -43.79 -33.01
N GLY A 502 2.19 -44.54 -33.99
CA GLY A 502 1.36 -45.48 -34.74
C GLY A 502 0.51 -44.82 -35.84
N ARG A 503 0.88 -43.62 -36.28
CA ARG A 503 0.06 -42.70 -37.07
C ARG A 503 0.42 -42.76 -38.54
N ILE A 504 -0.26 -43.68 -39.23
CA ILE A 504 0.00 -44.00 -40.64
C ILE A 504 -0.46 -42.90 -41.56
N ASP A 505 -1.60 -42.34 -41.23
CA ASP A 505 -2.16 -41.15 -41.86
C ASP A 505 -1.14 -40.00 -41.86
N ALA A 506 -0.54 -39.70 -40.70
CA ALA A 506 0.50 -38.68 -40.59
C ALA A 506 1.80 -39.09 -41.31
N LEU A 507 2.21 -40.35 -41.21
CA LEU A 507 3.39 -40.88 -41.90
C LEU A 507 3.24 -40.82 -43.42
N ALA A 508 2.07 -41.15 -43.94
CA ALA A 508 1.74 -41.08 -45.36
C ALA A 508 1.89 -39.64 -45.86
N LEU A 509 1.31 -38.69 -45.15
CA LEU A 509 1.37 -37.28 -45.49
C LEU A 509 2.81 -36.73 -45.43
N LEU A 510 3.59 -37.11 -44.42
CA LEU A 510 5.00 -36.71 -44.30
C LEU A 510 5.87 -37.27 -45.44
N LEU A 511 5.68 -38.54 -45.81
CA LEU A 511 6.42 -39.17 -46.91
C LEU A 511 6.00 -38.63 -48.28
N GLU A 512 4.75 -38.21 -48.43
CA GLU A 512 4.28 -37.58 -49.66
C GLU A 512 4.93 -36.20 -49.87
N ILE A 513 5.05 -35.42 -48.78
CA ILE A 513 5.72 -34.11 -48.80
C ILE A 513 7.24 -34.27 -48.98
N ASP A 514 7.84 -35.22 -48.28
CA ASP A 514 9.27 -35.52 -48.40
C ASP A 514 9.54 -37.02 -48.53
N GLY A 515 9.53 -37.48 -49.79
CA GLY A 515 9.85 -38.85 -50.13
C GLY A 515 11.31 -39.24 -49.87
N THR A 516 12.23 -38.29 -49.64
CA THR A 516 13.64 -38.62 -49.34
C THR A 516 13.78 -39.26 -47.96
N SER A 517 12.87 -38.92 -47.04
CA SER A 517 12.83 -39.49 -45.71
C SER A 517 12.29 -40.93 -45.64
N HIS A 518 11.87 -41.53 -46.76
CA HIS A 518 11.48 -42.94 -46.84
C HIS A 518 12.61 -43.89 -46.40
N GLY A 519 13.87 -43.59 -46.75
CA GLY A 519 15.01 -44.38 -46.31
C GLY A 519 15.18 -44.40 -44.79
N ILE A 520 14.86 -43.27 -44.14
CA ILE A 520 14.86 -43.14 -42.68
C ILE A 520 13.73 -43.99 -42.09
N ALA A 521 12.52 -43.93 -42.67
CA ALA A 521 11.39 -44.76 -42.24
C ALA A 521 11.70 -46.27 -42.32
N LEU A 522 12.29 -46.74 -43.42
CA LEU A 522 12.71 -48.14 -43.59
C LEU A 522 13.74 -48.58 -42.52
N ALA A 523 14.71 -47.73 -42.23
CA ALA A 523 15.72 -48.00 -41.21
C ALA A 523 15.11 -48.09 -39.79
N LEU A 524 14.11 -47.25 -39.50
CA LEU A 524 13.44 -47.22 -38.19
C LEU A 524 12.53 -48.43 -37.97
N VAL A 525 11.79 -48.83 -39.00
CA VAL A 525 10.85 -49.96 -38.91
C VAL A 525 11.57 -51.31 -38.83
N SER A 526 12.74 -51.42 -39.46
CA SER A 526 13.60 -52.62 -39.39
C SER A 526 14.33 -52.74 -38.05
N LYS A 527 14.76 -51.63 -37.44
CA LYS A 527 15.52 -51.63 -36.18
C LYS A 527 14.65 -51.61 -34.91
N SER A 528 13.46 -51.01 -34.95
CA SER A 528 12.74 -50.72 -33.71
C SER A 528 11.75 -51.82 -33.30
N VAL A 529 11.85 -52.23 -32.03
CA VAL A 529 10.94 -53.17 -31.37
C VAL A 529 9.63 -52.44 -31.03
N GLY A 530 8.48 -53.06 -31.31
CA GLY A 530 7.15 -52.53 -30.95
C GLY A 530 6.39 -51.75 -32.04
N VAL A 531 6.94 -51.61 -33.26
CA VAL A 531 6.19 -51.00 -34.38
C VAL A 531 5.15 -51.98 -34.92
N SER A 532 3.91 -51.50 -35.07
CA SER A 532 2.78 -52.28 -35.60
C SER A 532 3.11 -52.89 -36.96
N LYS A 533 2.71 -54.15 -37.17
CA LYS A 533 2.87 -54.89 -38.44
C LYS A 533 2.37 -54.07 -39.63
N TYR A 534 1.23 -53.40 -39.47
CA TYR A 534 0.63 -52.60 -40.54
C TYR A 534 1.56 -51.44 -40.97
N ILE A 535 2.21 -50.75 -40.04
CA ILE A 535 3.15 -49.65 -40.37
C ILE A 535 4.35 -50.19 -41.14
N LYS A 536 4.81 -51.40 -40.78
CA LYS A 536 5.87 -52.08 -41.52
C LYS A 536 5.46 -52.39 -42.94
N ASP A 537 4.27 -52.97 -43.09
CA ASP A 537 3.73 -53.31 -44.40
C ASP A 537 3.53 -52.04 -45.25
N TYR A 538 3.06 -50.93 -44.66
CA TYR A 538 2.93 -49.65 -45.35
C TYR A 538 4.29 -49.10 -45.81
N VAL A 539 5.26 -48.99 -44.91
CA VAL A 539 6.58 -48.43 -45.24
C VAL A 539 7.32 -49.30 -46.26
N HIS A 540 7.24 -50.63 -46.19
CA HIS A 540 7.88 -51.50 -47.19
C HIS A 540 7.24 -51.43 -48.58
N ASN A 541 5.94 -51.15 -48.65
CA ASN A 541 5.20 -51.07 -49.91
C ASN A 541 5.01 -49.63 -50.42
N TRP A 542 5.43 -48.63 -49.65
CA TRP A 542 5.27 -47.23 -50.01
C TRP A 542 6.03 -46.92 -51.30
N ARG A 543 5.36 -46.24 -52.21
CA ARG A 543 5.93 -45.70 -53.44
C ARG A 543 5.46 -44.28 -53.58
N LYS A 544 6.37 -43.37 -53.92
CA LYS A 544 6.00 -42.01 -54.28
C LYS A 544 5.04 -42.06 -55.46
N VAL A 545 3.88 -41.42 -55.35
CA VAL A 545 2.96 -41.31 -56.46
C VAL A 545 3.54 -40.29 -57.45
N PRO A 546 3.89 -40.67 -58.69
CA PRO A 546 4.29 -39.70 -59.69
C PRO A 546 3.07 -38.84 -60.06
N ASP A 547 3.28 -37.52 -60.13
CA ASP A 547 2.30 -36.51 -60.56
C ASP A 547 1.16 -36.14 -59.59
N LEU A 548 1.31 -36.29 -58.27
CA LEU A 548 0.62 -35.34 -57.38
C LEU A 548 1.31 -33.98 -57.53
N PRO A 549 0.58 -32.87 -57.79
CA PRO A 549 1.20 -31.56 -57.86
C PRO A 549 1.94 -31.32 -56.54
N ILE A 550 3.27 -31.25 -56.63
CA ILE A 550 4.14 -30.81 -55.55
C ILE A 550 3.59 -29.45 -55.16
N TYR A 551 2.97 -29.37 -53.97
CA TYR A 551 2.36 -28.18 -53.36
C TYR A 551 2.82 -26.88 -54.04
N ASP A 552 2.13 -26.51 -55.11
CA ASP A 552 2.35 -25.22 -55.73
C ASP A 552 1.78 -24.23 -54.74
N THR A 553 2.64 -23.37 -54.21
CA THR A 553 2.39 -22.45 -53.09
C THR A 553 1.23 -21.47 -53.32
N THR A 554 0.57 -21.54 -54.47
CA THR A 554 -0.57 -20.72 -54.87
C THR A 554 -1.66 -21.58 -55.50
N LEU A 555 -2.59 -22.16 -54.71
CA LEU A 555 -4.04 -22.24 -54.97
C LEU A 555 -4.78 -23.21 -54.02
N GLN A 556 -6.10 -23.17 -54.17
CA GLN A 556 -7.20 -23.47 -53.25
C GLN A 556 -7.44 -24.96 -52.96
N PHE A 557 -8.11 -25.21 -51.82
CA PHE A 557 -8.88 -26.39 -51.42
C PHE A 557 -8.50 -27.72 -52.08
N ILE A 558 -7.91 -28.63 -51.30
CA ILE A 558 -8.11 -30.07 -51.52
C ILE A 558 -9.49 -30.36 -50.94
N ASP A 559 -10.46 -30.62 -51.82
CA ASP A 559 -11.79 -31.12 -51.47
C ASP A 559 -11.68 -32.38 -50.60
N ASP A 560 -12.66 -32.57 -49.71
CA ASP A 560 -12.78 -33.67 -48.74
C ASP A 560 -12.82 -35.10 -49.37
N GLU A 561 -12.57 -35.26 -50.68
CA GLU A 561 -12.57 -36.56 -51.39
C GLU A 561 -11.20 -37.28 -51.47
N ILE A 562 -10.08 -36.62 -51.15
CA ILE A 562 -8.73 -37.25 -51.17
C ILE A 562 -8.22 -37.65 -49.77
N LEU A 563 -8.81 -37.08 -48.71
CA LEU A 563 -8.54 -37.39 -47.30
C LEU A 563 -9.36 -38.63 -46.87
#